data_AF-A0A933XZI6-F1
#
_entry.id   AF-A0A933XZI6-F1
#
_cell.length_a   1.000
_cell.length_b   1.000
_cell.length_c   1.000
_cell.angle_alpha   90.00
_cell.angle_beta   90.00
_cell.angle_gamma   90.00
#
_symmetry.space_group_name_H-M   'P 1'
#
loop_
_entity.id
_entity.type
_entity.pdbx_description
1 polymer ?
#
loop_
_entity_poly.entity_id
_entity_poly.type
_entity_poly.pdbx_seq_one_letter_code
_entity_poly.pdbx_strand_id
1 'polypeptide(L)'
;MKLFLAVAALALAATVQQGGSGTIVFGDPARTGEQKTTVKVSYVDAQGTKQQKTITATTPLTPDDTPQAKKAKVQQNLNDEFNNDANKVGGQPLGSASGGSGYAMTIDPAAASPGNFSNVKIEKITVDDSKTGEKDVITPPSQPALAQVEAIGDVTGSDGSGASVFEVQTNLGTVTVNLTAGMRKPILLRTLASGLEAQGATCWVDTDRMVLFVYAPGGEEQLGSIGAGSTDEGLTARIGVLSNN
;
A
#
# COMPACT_ATOMS: atom_id res chain seq x y z
N MET A 1 22.81 24.41 51.77
CA MET A 1 21.92 24.29 50.60
C MET A 1 22.12 22.91 49.98
N LYS A 2 21.11 22.03 50.06
CA LYS A 2 21.14 20.71 49.42
C LYS A 2 20.43 20.84 48.07
N LEU A 3 21.19 20.75 46.98
CA LEU A 3 20.66 20.78 45.62
C LEU A 3 20.03 19.41 45.33
N PHE A 4 18.71 19.35 45.19
CA PHE A 4 18.03 18.16 44.71
C PHE A 4 18.16 18.09 43.20
N LEU A 5 18.94 17.13 42.71
CA LEU A 5 19.00 16.78 41.30
C LEU A 5 17.74 15.96 40.97
N ALA A 6 16.72 16.62 40.40
CA ALA A 6 15.58 15.93 39.82
C ALA A 6 16.05 15.28 38.51
N VAL A 7 16.37 13.98 38.58
CA VAL A 7 16.56 13.15 37.39
C VAL A 7 15.17 12.94 36.80
N ALA A 8 14.80 13.80 35.85
CA ALA A 8 13.67 13.55 34.97
C ALA A 8 14.04 12.33 34.10
N ALA A 9 13.56 11.16 34.49
CA ALA A 9 13.54 10.00 33.61
C ALA A 9 12.60 10.35 32.45
N LEU A 10 13.17 10.82 31.34
CA LEU A 10 12.49 10.84 30.06
C LEU A 10 12.16 9.38 29.74
N ALA A 11 10.94 8.96 30.03
CA ALA A 11 10.43 7.71 29.50
C ALA A 11 10.42 7.86 27.98
N LEU A 12 11.40 7.24 27.31
CA LEU A 12 11.30 6.97 25.88
C LEU A 12 10.01 6.17 25.70
N ALA A 13 8.94 6.84 25.28
CA ALA A 13 7.80 6.17 24.72
C ALA A 13 8.31 5.46 23.47
N ALA A 14 8.59 4.16 23.60
CA ALA A 14 8.82 3.30 22.45
C ALA A 14 7.56 3.42 21.59
N THR A 15 7.66 4.15 20.49
CA THR A 15 6.60 4.23 19.49
C THR A 15 6.40 2.82 18.96
N VAL A 16 5.30 2.18 19.35
CA VAL A 16 5.02 0.80 18.99
C VAL A 16 4.74 0.76 17.48
N GLN A 17 5.73 0.24 16.77
CA GLN A 17 5.87 0.10 15.32
C GLN A 17 4.60 -0.50 14.66
N GLN A 18 4.10 0.12 13.59
CA GLN A 18 3.09 -0.46 12.69
C GLN A 18 3.77 -1.41 11.69
N GLY A 19 3.10 -2.50 11.30
CA GLY A 19 3.59 -3.41 10.27
C GLY A 19 3.41 -2.91 8.84
N GLY A 20 3.90 -3.70 7.87
CA GLY A 20 3.81 -3.37 6.45
C GLY A 20 2.40 -3.54 5.85
N SER A 21 2.16 -2.87 4.73
CA SER A 21 0.96 -2.98 3.91
C SER A 21 1.22 -3.58 2.55
N GLY A 22 0.16 -4.03 1.86
CA GLY A 22 0.29 -4.68 0.56
C GLY A 22 -0.66 -4.11 -0.48
N THR A 23 -0.22 -4.13 -1.75
CA THR A 23 -0.94 -3.53 -2.87
C THR A 23 -1.42 -4.60 -3.83
N ILE A 24 -2.68 -4.53 -4.24
CA ILE A 24 -3.29 -5.33 -5.31
C ILE A 24 -3.47 -4.43 -6.54
N VAL A 25 -3.11 -4.93 -7.71
CA VAL A 25 -3.26 -4.21 -8.99
C VAL A 25 -4.31 -4.90 -9.85
N PHE A 26 -5.33 -4.17 -10.28
CA PHE A 26 -6.43 -4.67 -11.10
C PHE A 26 -6.17 -4.39 -12.58
N GLY A 27 -5.14 -5.01 -13.16
CA GLY A 27 -4.77 -4.79 -14.57
C GLY A 27 -5.41 -5.77 -15.57
N ASP A 28 -5.98 -6.87 -15.09
CA ASP A 28 -6.46 -7.94 -15.96
C ASP A 28 -7.97 -7.82 -16.26
N PRO A 29 -8.37 -7.53 -17.52
CA PRO A 29 -9.77 -7.51 -17.91
C PRO A 29 -10.46 -8.89 -17.77
N ALA A 30 -9.72 -10.00 -17.76
CA ALA A 30 -10.27 -11.36 -17.75
C ALA A 30 -10.76 -11.86 -16.36
N ARG A 31 -10.35 -11.22 -15.26
CA ARG A 31 -10.82 -11.58 -13.90
C ARG A 31 -12.32 -11.36 -13.77
N THR A 32 -13.08 -12.45 -13.75
CA THR A 32 -14.55 -12.44 -13.85
C THR A 32 -15.11 -13.58 -13.00
N GLY A 33 -16.29 -13.40 -12.40
CA GLY A 33 -16.84 -14.33 -11.42
C GLY A 33 -16.56 -13.89 -9.99
N GLU A 34 -16.41 -14.83 -9.05
CA GLU A 34 -16.13 -14.50 -7.66
C GLU A 34 -14.63 -14.38 -7.41
N GLN A 35 -14.16 -13.16 -7.13
CA GLN A 35 -12.80 -12.94 -6.61
C GLN A 35 -12.84 -13.05 -5.08
N LYS A 36 -11.96 -13.87 -4.52
CA LYS A 36 -11.79 -13.98 -3.07
C LYS A 36 -10.47 -13.33 -2.66
N THR A 37 -10.54 -12.30 -1.82
CA THR A 37 -9.38 -11.60 -1.27
C THR A 37 -9.24 -11.95 0.21
N THR A 38 -8.16 -12.64 0.57
CA THR A 38 -7.86 -13.05 1.94
C THR A 38 -6.66 -12.30 2.48
N VAL A 39 -6.82 -11.66 3.64
CA VAL A 39 -5.79 -10.89 4.33
C VAL A 39 -5.48 -11.55 5.66
N LYS A 40 -4.23 -11.99 5.85
CA LYS A 40 -3.72 -12.48 7.12
C LYS A 40 -3.10 -11.32 7.88
N VAL A 41 -3.59 -11.05 9.09
CA VAL A 41 -3.15 -9.96 9.95
C VAL A 41 -2.59 -10.54 11.24
N SER A 42 -1.46 -10.02 11.72
CA SER A 42 -1.00 -10.26 13.09
C SER A 42 -1.06 -8.98 13.91
N TYR A 43 -1.24 -9.10 15.21
CA TYR A 43 -1.27 -7.97 16.14
C TYR A 43 -0.88 -8.42 17.55
N VAL A 44 -0.64 -7.47 18.44
CA VAL A 44 -0.47 -7.71 19.87
C VAL A 44 -1.73 -7.23 20.59
N ASP A 45 -2.39 -8.09 21.34
CA ASP A 45 -3.61 -7.75 22.08
C ASP A 45 -3.33 -6.87 23.31
N ALA A 46 -4.39 -6.46 24.01
CA ALA A 46 -4.32 -5.62 25.20
C ALA A 46 -3.52 -6.27 26.36
N GLN A 47 -3.34 -7.59 26.34
CA GLN A 47 -2.58 -8.35 27.33
C GLN A 47 -1.10 -8.51 26.93
N GLY A 48 -0.69 -7.97 25.78
CA GLY A 48 0.68 -8.09 25.28
C GLY A 48 0.94 -9.41 24.55
N THR A 49 -0.09 -10.18 24.21
CA THR A 49 0.05 -11.47 23.52
C THR A 49 -0.09 -11.31 22.01
N LYS A 50 0.77 -11.99 21.24
CA LYS A 50 0.69 -11.99 19.78
C LYS A 50 -0.48 -12.85 19.31
N GLN A 51 -1.34 -12.27 18.47
CA GLN A 51 -2.51 -12.89 17.87
C GLN A 51 -2.41 -12.87 16.35
N GLN A 52 -3.20 -13.72 15.69
CA GLN A 52 -3.37 -13.73 14.24
C GLN A 52 -4.84 -13.83 13.87
N LYS A 53 -5.23 -13.13 12.80
CA LYS A 53 -6.58 -13.16 12.26
C LYS A 53 -6.53 -13.24 10.74
N THR A 54 -7.49 -13.94 10.16
CA THR A 54 -7.66 -14.05 8.72
C THR A 54 -8.99 -13.43 8.34
N ILE A 55 -8.94 -12.38 7.53
CA ILE A 55 -10.11 -11.64 7.03
C ILE A 55 -10.27 -12.01 5.56
N THR A 56 -11.49 -12.28 5.11
CA THR A 56 -11.76 -12.75 3.75
C THR A 56 -12.96 -12.04 3.19
N ALA A 57 -12.77 -11.35 2.06
CA ALA A 57 -13.84 -10.75 1.29
C ALA A 57 -14.05 -11.50 -0.02
N THR A 58 -15.31 -11.79 -0.34
CA THR A 58 -15.72 -12.34 -1.63
C THR A 58 -16.38 -11.22 -2.43
N THR A 59 -15.94 -11.02 -3.66
CA THR A 59 -16.42 -9.95 -4.54
C THR A 59 -16.85 -10.52 -5.88
N PRO A 60 -18.12 -10.36 -6.27
CA PRO A 60 -18.56 -10.69 -7.62
C PRO A 60 -18.08 -9.62 -8.61
N LEU A 61 -17.37 -10.07 -9.65
CA LEU A 61 -16.83 -9.26 -10.74
C LEU A 61 -17.46 -9.69 -12.06
N THR A 62 -17.78 -8.74 -12.92
CA THR A 62 -18.34 -9.01 -14.26
C THR A 62 -17.33 -8.68 -15.36
N PRO A 63 -17.48 -9.26 -16.56
CA PRO A 63 -16.65 -8.90 -17.72
C PRO A 63 -16.75 -7.42 -18.11
N ASP A 64 -17.88 -6.78 -17.80
CA ASP A 64 -18.12 -5.37 -18.12
C ASP A 64 -17.47 -4.41 -17.12
N ASP A 65 -16.95 -4.92 -15.99
CA ASP A 65 -16.29 -4.08 -15.00
C ASP A 65 -14.93 -3.60 -15.52
N THR A 66 -14.76 -2.28 -15.61
CA THR A 66 -13.44 -1.68 -15.83
C THR A 66 -12.50 -2.00 -14.67
N PRO A 67 -11.17 -1.99 -14.88
CA PRO A 67 -10.17 -2.06 -13.82
C PRO A 67 -10.51 -1.25 -12.55
N GLN A 68 -11.00 -0.03 -12.73
CA GLN A 68 -11.37 0.89 -11.66
C GLN A 68 -12.66 0.46 -10.95
N ALA A 69 -13.64 -0.06 -11.69
CA ALA A 69 -14.87 -0.62 -11.11
C ALA A 69 -14.59 -1.88 -10.30
N LYS A 70 -13.73 -2.78 -10.81
CA LYS A 70 -13.26 -3.97 -10.08
C LYS A 70 -12.56 -3.56 -8.77
N LYS A 71 -11.63 -2.60 -8.85
CA LYS A 71 -10.96 -2.03 -7.66
C LYS A 71 -11.98 -1.54 -6.64
N ALA A 72 -12.92 -0.69 -7.04
CA ALA A 72 -13.89 -0.09 -6.13
C ALA A 72 -14.76 -1.14 -5.43
N LYS A 73 -15.24 -2.16 -6.16
CA LYS A 73 -16.03 -3.27 -5.58
C LYS A 73 -15.22 -4.09 -4.58
N VAL A 74 -13.99 -4.46 -4.92
CA VAL A 74 -13.13 -5.26 -4.02
C VAL A 74 -12.75 -4.44 -2.78
N GLN A 75 -12.43 -3.16 -2.96
CA GLN A 75 -12.13 -2.25 -1.87
C GLN A 75 -13.30 -2.12 -0.90
N GLN A 76 -14.52 -1.92 -1.43
CA GLN A 76 -15.72 -1.81 -0.61
C GLN A 76 -15.95 -3.09 0.19
N ASN A 77 -16.03 -4.25 -0.47
CA ASN A 77 -16.29 -5.51 0.22
C ASN A 77 -15.20 -5.85 1.26
N LEU A 78 -13.94 -5.54 0.96
CA LEU A 78 -12.86 -5.77 1.92
C LEU A 78 -12.94 -4.83 3.12
N ASN A 79 -13.32 -3.56 2.91
CA ASN A 79 -13.60 -2.64 4.02
C ASN A 79 -14.81 -3.06 4.85
N ASP A 80 -15.87 -3.57 4.22
CA ASP A 80 -17.03 -4.10 4.92
C ASP A 80 -16.62 -5.28 5.81
N GLU A 81 -15.76 -6.17 5.31
CA GLU A 81 -15.22 -7.28 6.10
C GLU A 81 -14.28 -6.82 7.21
N PHE A 82 -13.41 -5.83 7.00
CA PHE A 82 -12.62 -5.22 8.08
C PHE A 82 -13.51 -4.63 9.17
N ASN A 83 -14.65 -4.04 8.79
CA ASN A 83 -15.60 -3.42 9.70
C ASN A 83 -16.66 -4.39 10.27
N ASN A 84 -16.64 -5.66 9.88
CA ASN A 84 -17.49 -6.68 10.47
C ASN A 84 -17.10 -6.89 11.94
N ASP A 85 -18.08 -6.97 12.84
CA ASP A 85 -17.84 -7.14 14.28
C ASP A 85 -17.09 -8.43 14.62
N ALA A 86 -17.26 -9.48 13.79
CA ALA A 86 -16.48 -10.71 13.91
C ALA A 86 -14.98 -10.49 13.64
N ASN A 87 -14.64 -9.47 12.84
CA ASN A 87 -13.27 -9.17 12.40
C ASN A 87 -12.61 -8.06 13.22
N LYS A 88 -13.37 -7.20 13.89
CA LYS A 88 -12.87 -6.18 14.82
C LYS A 88 -12.23 -6.77 16.10
N VAL A 89 -11.45 -5.93 16.79
CA VAL A 89 -10.91 -6.18 18.13
C VAL A 89 -11.22 -4.95 18.99
N GLY A 90 -11.99 -5.14 20.06
CA GLY A 90 -12.45 -4.02 20.89
C GLY A 90 -13.29 -3.00 20.13
N GLY A 91 -14.05 -3.45 19.11
CA GLY A 91 -14.85 -2.58 18.23
C GLY A 91 -14.04 -1.82 17.17
N GLN A 92 -12.73 -2.03 17.09
CA GLN A 92 -11.85 -1.35 16.12
C GLN A 92 -11.39 -2.33 15.02
N PRO A 93 -11.36 -1.91 13.74
CA PRO A 93 -10.87 -2.74 12.66
C PRO A 93 -9.35 -2.92 12.75
N LEU A 94 -8.84 -4.04 12.23
CA LEU A 94 -7.40 -4.35 12.20
C LEU A 94 -6.71 -3.87 10.92
N GLY A 95 -7.44 -3.24 10.00
CA GLY A 95 -6.90 -2.70 8.77
C GLY A 95 -7.96 -2.01 7.94
N SER A 96 -7.54 -1.51 6.79
CA SER A 96 -8.43 -0.88 5.81
C SER A 96 -7.87 -1.04 4.41
N ALA A 97 -8.76 -1.15 3.43
CA ALA A 97 -8.42 -1.03 2.02
C ALA A 97 -8.58 0.43 1.58
N SER A 98 -7.47 1.08 1.26
CA SER A 98 -7.44 2.44 0.73
C SER A 98 -7.52 2.43 -0.80
N GLY A 99 -8.30 3.37 -1.33
CA GLY A 99 -8.46 3.56 -2.76
C GLY A 99 -7.25 4.30 -3.29
N GLY A 100 -6.23 3.56 -3.70
CA GLY A 100 -5.13 4.13 -4.46
C GLY A 100 -5.59 4.77 -5.77
N SER A 101 -4.76 5.59 -6.40
CA SER A 101 -5.04 6.11 -7.75
C SER A 101 -4.93 5.03 -8.81
N GLY A 102 -5.66 5.26 -9.89
CA GLY A 102 -5.78 4.30 -10.97
C GLY A 102 -6.55 3.05 -10.56
N TYR A 103 -6.02 1.90 -10.95
CA TYR A 103 -6.58 0.57 -10.70
C TYR A 103 -5.78 -0.21 -9.63
N ALA A 104 -5.02 0.46 -8.77
CA ALA A 104 -4.33 -0.16 -7.63
C ALA A 104 -5.07 0.11 -6.32
N MET A 105 -5.11 -0.89 -5.44
CA MET A 105 -5.66 -0.80 -4.09
C MET A 105 -4.58 -1.15 -3.07
N THR A 106 -4.48 -0.40 -2.00
CA THR A 106 -3.54 -0.68 -0.90
C THR A 106 -4.32 -1.17 0.32
N ILE A 107 -3.79 -2.17 1.02
CA ILE A 107 -4.37 -2.73 2.23
C ILE A 107 -3.44 -2.40 3.38
N ASP A 108 -3.89 -1.46 4.22
CA ASP A 108 -3.13 -0.88 5.32
C ASP A 108 -3.47 -1.52 6.66
N PRO A 109 -2.48 -1.82 7.53
CA PRO A 109 -2.75 -2.22 8.90
C PRO A 109 -3.32 -1.04 9.69
N ALA A 110 -4.18 -1.35 10.66
CA ALA A 110 -4.74 -0.31 11.52
C ALA A 110 -3.67 0.30 12.42
N ALA A 111 -3.84 1.59 12.74
CA ALA A 111 -3.07 2.22 13.80
C ALA A 111 -3.33 1.55 15.15
N ALA A 112 -2.31 1.57 16.03
CA ALA A 112 -2.47 1.04 17.37
C ALA A 112 -3.68 1.68 18.07
N SER A 113 -4.49 0.85 18.72
CA SER A 113 -5.67 1.27 19.45
C SER A 113 -5.41 1.09 20.95
N PRO A 114 -5.18 2.18 21.70
CA PRO A 114 -4.90 2.11 23.13
C PRO A 114 -5.98 1.31 23.88
N GLY A 115 -5.55 0.30 24.62
CA GLY A 115 -6.44 -0.60 25.37
C GLY A 115 -7.03 -1.77 24.58
N ASN A 116 -6.79 -1.86 23.26
CA ASN A 116 -7.30 -2.95 22.42
C ASN A 116 -6.18 -3.77 21.77
N PHE A 117 -5.32 -3.12 20.97
CA PHE A 117 -4.24 -3.77 20.24
C PHE A 117 -3.12 -2.80 19.84
N SER A 118 -1.97 -3.38 19.51
CA SER A 118 -0.81 -2.67 18.96
C SER A 118 -0.07 -3.54 17.94
N ASN A 119 0.92 -2.96 17.26
CA ASN A 119 1.84 -3.67 16.37
C ASN A 119 1.13 -4.52 15.30
N VAL A 120 0.11 -3.95 14.67
CA VAL A 120 -0.69 -4.62 13.65
C VAL A 120 0.11 -4.74 12.36
N LYS A 121 0.15 -5.92 11.75
CA LYS A 121 0.91 -6.21 10.52
C LYS A 121 0.07 -6.97 9.51
N ILE A 122 0.13 -6.58 8.24
CA ILE A 122 -0.39 -7.41 7.16
C ILE A 122 0.69 -8.44 6.80
N GLU A 123 0.45 -9.70 7.13
CA GLU A 123 1.43 -10.80 6.96
C GLU A 123 1.39 -11.36 5.53
N LYS A 124 0.20 -11.43 4.94
CA LYS A 124 -0.02 -12.03 3.64
C LYS A 124 -1.37 -11.59 3.08
N ILE A 125 -1.41 -11.33 1.78
CA ILE A 125 -2.63 -11.14 1.01
C ILE A 125 -2.67 -12.23 -0.05
N THR A 126 -3.84 -12.86 -0.22
CA THR A 126 -4.08 -13.84 -1.27
C THR A 126 -5.28 -13.40 -2.08
N VAL A 127 -5.14 -13.34 -3.39
CA VAL A 127 -6.24 -13.06 -4.32
C VAL A 127 -6.47 -14.33 -5.13
N ASP A 128 -7.66 -14.88 -5.05
CA ASP A 128 -8.07 -16.13 -5.70
C ASP A 128 -9.19 -15.80 -6.69
N ASP A 129 -8.94 -16.03 -7.98
CA ASP A 129 -9.98 -16.04 -9.00
C ASP A 129 -10.57 -17.45 -9.07
N SER A 130 -11.75 -17.61 -8.48
CA SER A 130 -12.41 -18.91 -8.39
C SER A 130 -12.80 -19.51 -9.75
N LYS A 131 -12.90 -18.68 -10.80
CA LYS A 131 -13.28 -19.11 -12.14
C LYS A 131 -12.09 -19.65 -12.92
N THR A 132 -10.94 -18.97 -12.85
CA THR A 132 -9.71 -19.39 -13.54
C THR A 132 -8.84 -20.33 -12.70
N GLY A 133 -9.03 -20.32 -11.37
CA GLY A 133 -8.18 -21.02 -10.41
C GLY A 133 -6.85 -20.31 -10.15
N GLU A 134 -6.64 -19.13 -10.73
CA GLU A 134 -5.42 -18.34 -10.53
C GLU A 134 -5.36 -17.78 -9.12
N LYS A 135 -4.15 -17.84 -8.54
CA LYS A 135 -3.89 -17.37 -7.17
C LYS A 135 -2.68 -16.48 -7.14
N ASP A 136 -2.89 -15.22 -6.80
CA ASP A 136 -1.82 -14.30 -6.46
C ASP A 136 -1.57 -14.35 -4.96
N VAL A 137 -0.30 -14.49 -4.58
CA VAL A 137 0.15 -14.36 -3.20
C VAL A 137 1.06 -13.14 -3.10
N ILE A 138 0.61 -12.17 -2.32
CA ILE A 138 1.38 -10.98 -1.98
C ILE A 138 1.84 -11.17 -0.54
N THR A 139 3.15 -11.18 -0.33
CA THR A 139 3.75 -11.20 1.02
C THR A 139 4.35 -9.83 1.26
N PRO A 140 3.70 -8.97 2.08
CA PRO A 140 4.29 -7.69 2.44
C PRO A 140 5.67 -7.89 3.06
N PRO A 141 6.65 -7.02 2.76
CA PRO A 141 8.00 -7.20 3.25
C PRO A 141 8.03 -7.09 4.78
N SER A 142 8.78 -7.98 5.42
CA SER A 142 8.94 -8.02 6.89
C SER A 142 9.98 -7.02 7.42
N GLN A 143 10.71 -6.38 6.50
CA GLN A 143 11.77 -5.39 6.71
C GLN A 143 11.70 -4.34 5.58
N PRO A 144 12.25 -3.13 5.77
CA PRO A 144 12.28 -2.11 4.71
C PRO A 144 12.93 -2.67 3.47
N ALA A 145 12.19 -2.57 2.37
CA ALA A 145 12.65 -3.03 1.09
C ALA A 145 12.90 -1.84 0.18
N LEU A 146 13.94 -1.98 -0.64
CA LEU A 146 14.15 -1.10 -1.76
C LEU A 146 13.03 -1.42 -2.77
N ALA A 147 12.11 -0.48 -3.02
CA ALA A 147 11.06 -0.73 -4.00
C ALA A 147 11.52 -0.22 -5.37
N GLN A 148 11.29 -1.04 -6.39
CA GLN A 148 11.42 -0.67 -7.79
C GLN A 148 10.03 -0.37 -8.33
N VAL A 149 9.79 0.88 -8.71
CA VAL A 149 8.59 1.34 -9.41
C VAL A 149 8.92 1.45 -10.90
N GLU A 150 8.09 0.86 -11.74
CA GLU A 150 8.23 0.87 -13.20
C GLU A 150 6.98 1.45 -13.86
N ALA A 151 7.17 2.33 -14.84
CA ALA A 151 6.09 2.88 -15.66
C ALA A 151 6.06 2.20 -17.04
N ILE A 152 5.03 1.39 -17.28
CA ILE A 152 4.82 0.56 -18.48
C ILE A 152 3.77 1.22 -19.39
N GLY A 153 3.88 1.06 -20.70
CA GLY A 153 2.97 1.70 -21.67
C GLY A 153 3.35 3.16 -21.98
N ASP A 154 2.62 3.85 -22.83
CA ASP A 154 2.94 5.23 -23.19
C ASP A 154 2.14 6.22 -22.35
N VAL A 155 2.67 7.43 -22.19
CA VAL A 155 1.89 8.55 -21.65
C VAL A 155 0.99 9.06 -22.77
N THR A 156 -0.05 8.30 -23.09
CA THR A 156 -1.02 8.59 -24.16
C THR A 156 -2.35 8.93 -23.53
N GLY A 157 -2.64 10.22 -23.34
CA GLY A 157 -4.02 10.58 -22.97
C GLY A 157 -4.21 11.73 -22.00
N SER A 158 -3.17 12.35 -21.44
CA SER A 158 -3.39 13.67 -20.85
C SER A 158 -3.60 14.68 -21.97
N ASP A 159 -4.85 15.01 -22.24
CA ASP A 159 -5.28 16.13 -23.09
C ASP A 159 -4.88 17.51 -22.51
N GLY A 160 -4.09 17.52 -21.42
CA GLY A 160 -3.65 18.73 -20.73
C GLY A 160 -4.70 19.29 -19.76
N SER A 161 -5.87 18.67 -19.61
CA SER A 161 -6.92 19.09 -18.67
C SER A 161 -6.58 18.79 -17.19
N GLY A 162 -5.52 18.02 -16.93
CA GLY A 162 -5.04 17.71 -15.58
C GLY A 162 -5.81 16.59 -14.86
N ALA A 163 -6.68 15.85 -15.56
CA ALA A 163 -7.45 14.76 -14.95
C ALA A 163 -6.63 13.46 -14.74
N SER A 164 -5.62 13.20 -15.57
CA SER A 164 -4.79 12.00 -15.48
C SER A 164 -3.62 12.21 -14.52
N VAL A 165 -3.39 11.26 -13.61
CA VAL A 165 -2.34 11.31 -12.60
C VAL A 165 -1.58 10.00 -12.55
N PHE A 166 -0.30 10.08 -12.19
CA PHE A 166 0.50 8.96 -11.74
C PHE A 166 0.95 9.25 -10.32
N GLU A 167 0.92 8.26 -9.45
CA GLU A 167 1.34 8.43 -8.07
C GLU A 167 2.19 7.28 -7.55
N VAL A 168 2.96 7.61 -6.52
CA VAL A 168 3.61 6.64 -5.64
C VAL A 168 3.07 6.85 -4.24
N GLN A 169 2.45 5.82 -3.70
CA GLN A 169 1.95 5.78 -2.34
C GLN A 169 3.03 5.18 -1.44
N THR A 170 3.28 5.86 -0.35
CA THR A 170 4.07 5.35 0.76
C THR A 170 3.31 5.59 2.06
N ASN A 171 3.71 4.94 3.14
CA ASN A 171 3.23 5.28 4.48
C ASN A 171 3.81 6.61 5.02
N LEU A 172 4.75 7.27 4.32
CA LEU A 172 5.10 8.67 4.56
C LEU A 172 4.08 9.64 3.93
N GLY A 173 3.27 9.13 2.99
CA GLY A 173 2.30 9.89 2.23
C GLY A 173 2.29 9.48 0.76
N THR A 174 1.37 10.09 0.01
CA THR A 174 1.25 9.90 -1.43
C THR A 174 1.93 11.05 -2.16
N VAL A 175 2.73 10.73 -3.17
CA VAL A 175 3.25 11.70 -4.13
C VAL A 175 2.51 11.51 -5.44
N THR A 176 1.76 12.52 -5.85
CA THR A 176 0.94 12.52 -7.07
C THR A 176 1.51 13.51 -8.09
N VAL A 177 1.61 13.07 -9.33
CA VAL A 177 2.04 13.90 -10.47
C VAL A 177 0.92 13.95 -11.50
N ASN A 178 0.47 15.15 -11.82
CA ASN A 178 -0.46 15.38 -12.92
C ASN A 178 0.25 15.12 -14.25
N LEU A 179 -0.28 14.20 -15.03
CA LEU A 179 0.23 13.89 -16.36
C LEU A 179 -0.14 15.02 -17.32
N THR A 180 0.76 15.34 -18.24
CA THR A 180 0.55 16.35 -19.28
C THR A 180 0.87 15.78 -20.66
N ALA A 181 0.27 16.35 -21.70
CA ALA A 181 0.55 15.97 -23.07
C ALA A 181 2.06 16.04 -23.36
N GLY A 182 2.62 14.94 -23.88
CA GLY A 182 4.06 14.87 -24.23
C GLY A 182 5.02 14.69 -23.05
N MET A 183 4.52 14.48 -21.82
CA MET A 183 5.36 14.13 -20.68
C MET A 183 6.07 12.80 -20.95
N ARG A 184 7.40 12.80 -20.84
CA ARG A 184 8.22 11.59 -21.01
C ARG A 184 8.36 10.85 -19.68
N LYS A 185 8.39 9.51 -19.70
CA LYS A 185 8.56 8.68 -18.49
C LYS A 185 9.75 9.07 -17.61
N PRO A 186 10.96 9.37 -18.14
CA PRO A 186 12.06 9.83 -17.31
C PRO A 186 11.74 11.08 -16.50
N ILE A 187 10.98 12.01 -17.10
CA ILE A 187 10.59 13.27 -16.46
C ILE A 187 9.58 12.98 -15.36
N LEU A 188 8.57 12.15 -15.66
CA LEU A 188 7.60 11.67 -14.68
C LEU A 188 8.27 11.05 -13.44
N LEU A 189 9.16 10.08 -13.66
CA LEU A 189 9.85 9.36 -12.58
C LEU A 189 10.75 10.29 -11.75
N ARG A 190 11.39 11.29 -12.37
CA ARG A 190 12.17 12.31 -11.66
C ARG A 190 11.30 13.23 -10.82
N THR A 191 10.12 13.62 -11.30
CA THR A 191 9.17 14.41 -10.52
C THR A 191 8.68 13.63 -9.30
N LEU A 192 8.38 12.34 -9.45
CA LEU A 192 8.02 11.46 -8.33
C LEU A 192 9.17 11.33 -7.33
N ALA A 193 10.40 11.10 -7.81
CA ALA A 193 11.59 11.02 -6.96
C ALA A 193 11.75 12.29 -6.11
N SER A 194 11.65 13.47 -6.72
CA SER A 194 11.78 14.74 -6.01
C SER A 194 10.69 14.95 -4.96
N GLY A 195 9.45 14.56 -5.25
CA GLY A 195 8.35 14.64 -4.28
C GLY A 195 8.55 13.69 -3.09
N LEU A 196 9.05 12.47 -3.35
CA LEU A 196 9.33 11.48 -2.30
C LEU A 196 10.56 11.88 -1.47
N GLU A 197 11.58 12.48 -2.09
CA GLU A 197 12.73 13.07 -1.39
C GLU A 197 12.33 14.20 -0.46
N ALA A 198 11.38 15.05 -0.87
CA ALA A 198 10.82 16.08 0.00
C ALA A 198 10.05 15.51 1.21
N GLN A 199 9.57 14.26 1.11
CA GLN A 199 8.93 13.53 2.21
C GLN A 199 9.93 12.74 3.08
N GLY A 200 11.23 12.78 2.77
CA GLY A 200 12.28 12.12 3.54
C GLY A 200 12.69 10.73 3.02
N ALA A 201 12.17 10.29 1.88
CA ALA A 201 12.70 9.10 1.22
C ALA A 201 14.01 9.42 0.47
N THR A 202 14.88 8.44 0.31
CA THR A 202 15.95 8.45 -0.69
C THR A 202 15.44 7.79 -1.97
N CYS A 203 15.55 8.50 -3.08
CA CYS A 203 15.09 8.01 -4.37
C CYS A 203 16.23 7.98 -5.37
N TRP A 204 16.18 7.04 -6.31
CA TRP A 204 17.10 6.98 -7.43
C TRP A 204 16.36 6.62 -8.71
N VAL A 205 16.53 7.41 -9.76
CA VAL A 205 15.92 7.15 -11.06
C VAL A 205 16.95 6.57 -12.01
N ASP A 206 16.68 5.36 -12.50
CA ASP A 206 17.39 4.77 -13.63
C ASP A 206 16.63 5.13 -14.91
N THR A 207 17.19 6.07 -15.67
CA THR A 207 16.56 6.55 -16.91
C THR A 207 16.73 5.60 -18.09
N ASP A 208 17.66 4.66 -18.04
CA ASP A 208 17.87 3.69 -19.11
C ASP A 208 16.86 2.54 -18.98
N ARG A 209 16.63 2.10 -17.75
CA ARG A 209 15.63 1.08 -17.42
C ARG A 209 14.22 1.65 -17.21
N MET A 210 14.06 2.97 -17.15
CA MET A 210 12.79 3.65 -16.89
C MET A 210 12.14 3.23 -15.56
N VAL A 211 12.95 3.18 -14.50
CA VAL A 211 12.51 2.77 -13.17
C VAL A 211 12.91 3.78 -12.10
N LEU A 212 12.10 3.85 -11.05
CA LEU A 212 12.35 4.62 -9.84
C LEU A 212 12.59 3.64 -8.69
N PHE A 213 13.75 3.74 -8.07
CA PHE A 213 14.09 3.05 -6.84
C PHE A 213 13.80 3.96 -5.66
N VAL A 214 13.10 3.43 -4.66
CA VAL A 214 12.72 4.16 -3.45
C VAL A 214 13.25 3.41 -2.25
N TYR A 215 13.96 4.12 -1.37
CA TYR A 215 14.56 3.62 -0.14
C TYR A 215 14.48 4.70 0.94
N ALA A 216 14.09 4.45 2.19
CA ALA A 216 14.13 5.46 3.25
C ALA A 216 15.24 5.15 4.28
N PRO A 217 16.45 5.74 4.15
CA PRO A 217 17.52 5.56 5.14
C PRO A 217 17.15 6.20 6.48
N GLY A 218 17.40 5.49 7.57
CA GLY A 218 17.01 5.93 8.92
C GLY A 218 15.50 5.84 9.20
N GLY A 219 14.71 5.55 8.16
CA GLY A 219 13.29 5.24 8.15
C GLY A 219 13.03 3.80 7.72
N GLU A 220 13.92 2.90 8.13
CA GLU A 220 13.82 1.46 7.91
C GLU A 220 12.48 0.88 8.43
N GLU A 221 11.81 1.58 9.35
CA GLU A 221 10.47 1.22 9.85
C GLU A 221 9.37 2.16 9.35
N GLN A 222 9.72 3.13 8.49
CA GLN A 222 8.87 4.19 7.98
C GLN A 222 8.49 4.02 6.51
N LEU A 223 8.93 2.96 5.83
CA LEU A 223 8.42 2.55 4.52
C LEU A 223 7.82 1.14 4.55
N GLY A 224 6.61 1.02 5.11
CA GLY A 224 5.86 -0.24 5.24
C GLY A 224 5.01 -0.64 4.02
N SER A 225 4.68 0.34 3.15
CA SER A 225 4.05 0.13 1.85
C SER A 225 4.71 1.00 0.80
N ILE A 226 4.86 0.45 -0.40
CA ILE A 226 5.14 1.23 -1.60
C ILE A 226 4.19 0.72 -2.68
N GLY A 227 3.28 1.61 -3.10
CA GLY A 227 2.26 1.41 -4.12
C GLY A 227 2.47 2.40 -5.27
N ALA A 228 2.03 2.07 -6.48
CA ALA A 228 2.05 2.99 -7.60
C ALA A 228 0.88 2.68 -8.52
N GLY A 229 0.32 3.73 -9.09
CA GLY A 229 -0.88 3.65 -9.90
C GLY A 229 -0.97 4.82 -10.87
N SER A 230 -1.76 4.62 -11.92
CA SER A 230 -2.03 5.60 -12.97
C SER A 230 -3.52 5.62 -13.27
N THR A 231 -4.14 6.81 -13.34
CA THR A 231 -5.52 6.95 -13.82
C THR A 231 -5.62 7.00 -15.35
N ASP A 232 -4.49 7.11 -16.04
CA ASP A 232 -4.41 7.05 -17.49
C ASP A 232 -4.49 5.60 -17.98
N GLU A 233 -5.38 5.32 -18.94
CA GLU A 233 -5.62 3.96 -19.46
C GLU A 233 -4.44 3.41 -20.29
N GLY A 234 -3.57 4.27 -20.83
CA GLY A 234 -2.40 3.88 -21.61
C GLY A 234 -1.14 3.64 -20.77
N LEU A 235 -1.11 4.21 -19.55
CA LEU A 235 0.03 4.13 -18.64
C LEU A 235 -0.27 3.19 -17.46
N THR A 236 0.65 2.26 -17.22
CA THR A 236 0.55 1.25 -16.17
C THR A 236 1.72 1.37 -15.20
N ALA A 237 1.46 1.16 -13.92
CA ALA A 237 2.49 1.13 -12.89
C ALA A 237 2.72 -0.30 -12.42
N ARG A 238 3.98 -0.70 -12.29
CA ARG A 238 4.37 -1.96 -11.64
C ARG A 238 5.29 -1.65 -10.47
N ILE A 239 5.13 -2.39 -9.38
CA ILE A 239 6.04 -2.35 -8.24
C ILE A 239 6.60 -3.72 -7.94
N GLY A 240 7.91 -3.75 -7.73
CA GLY A 240 8.63 -4.87 -7.14
C GLY A 240 9.28 -4.45 -5.84
N VAL A 241 9.16 -5.29 -4.82
CA VAL A 241 9.93 -5.20 -3.58
C VAL A 241 11.26 -5.92 -3.82
N LEU A 242 12.37 -5.21 -3.77
CA LEU A 242 13.71 -5.80 -3.83
C LEU A 242 14.12 -6.17 -2.40
N SER A 243 13.91 -7.43 -2.02
CA SER A 243 14.47 -7.95 -0.78
C SER A 243 15.96 -8.27 -0.98
N ASN A 244 16.80 -7.86 -0.03
CA ASN A 244 18.09 -8.52 0.15
C ASN A 244 17.80 -9.93 0.65
N ASN A 245 18.19 -10.94 -0.13
CA ASN A 245 18.22 -12.33 0.34
C ASN A 245 19.22 -12.48 1.49
#